data_AF-A0A353PU47-F1
#
_entry.id   AF-A0A353PU47-F1
#
_cell.length_a   1.000
_cell.length_b   1.000
_cell.length_c   1.000
_cell.angle_alpha   90.00
_cell.angle_beta   90.00
_cell.angle_gamma   90.00
#
_symmetry.space_group_name_H-M   'P 1'
#
loop_
_entity.id
_entity.type
_entity.pdbx_description
1 polymer ?
#
loop_
_entity_poly.entity_id
_entity_poly.type
_entity_poly.pdbx_seq_one_letter_code
_entity_poly.pdbx_strand_id
1 'polypeptide(L)'
;MKKNNNYISVVVSVHVICILLILLASCVTRISTKKDTGVFVDKIEGLSKDFIMGVDISSILSLEESGVIFKNEEGKPTDIFKVLKNHGVSSIRIRVWNNPFDDNGRGFGGGNVDIDRAIEIGKRAAKEKMSVMLDFHYSDFWADPAKQEVPRVWQGMGIDDKAQALYEYTKESLQKALNAGVHVEYVQIGNETTGSFCGEKNWINIAKLMKQGSRAVREVSKEKKKDIKIVLHFTNPEKNGEYERYVQILQKQKVDYDIFASSYYPYWHGTVENFSSVLAKIKELSGKDVMCSEFSYFYTYDNADDFGNTISKETICDKPWPATVQGQTSAICEVINATYAAGGMGFYYWEPAWIGVPGSTYDERSKLWEQYGSGWASSYASIYDPSDAGKYYGGTSWDNQALFDFEGKPLASLKAFNLLRTGAVTDCAPDAVEE
;
A
#
# COMPACT_ATOMS: atom_id res chain seq x y z
N MET A 1 -6.29 68.52 68.08
CA MET A 1 -4.84 68.21 67.96
C MET A 1 -4.70 66.79 67.39
N LYS A 2 -4.01 66.63 66.24
CA LYS A 2 -3.20 65.46 65.80
C LYS A 2 -3.84 64.06 65.94
N LYS A 3 -4.06 63.18 64.94
CA LYS A 3 -3.46 62.84 63.62
C LYS A 3 -4.53 61.97 62.90
N ASN A 4 -4.97 62.26 61.67
CA ASN A 4 -4.40 61.91 60.36
C ASN A 4 -3.88 60.47 60.15
N ASN A 5 -4.46 59.87 59.10
CA ASN A 5 -3.89 58.95 58.11
C ASN A 5 -3.48 57.55 58.58
N ASN A 6 -4.27 56.52 58.21
CA ASN A 6 -3.77 55.25 57.66
C ASN A 6 -4.87 54.20 57.32
N TYR A 7 -6.01 54.59 56.76
CA TYR A 7 -7.01 53.59 56.31
C TYR A 7 -7.45 53.71 54.85
N ILE A 8 -6.85 54.60 54.07
CA ILE A 8 -7.14 54.75 52.62
C ILE A 8 -6.10 54.02 51.74
N SER A 9 -4.99 53.53 52.31
CA SER A 9 -3.96 52.82 51.53
C SER A 9 -4.11 51.29 51.48
N VAL A 10 -5.03 50.69 52.25
CA VAL A 10 -5.17 49.22 52.31
C VAL A 10 -6.20 48.70 51.31
N VAL A 11 -7.21 49.49 50.96
CA VAL A 11 -8.31 49.04 50.09
C VAL A 11 -7.93 49.07 48.60
N VAL A 12 -7.01 49.96 48.20
CA VAL A 12 -6.52 50.07 46.81
C VAL A 12 -5.51 48.96 46.49
N SER A 13 -4.68 48.53 47.46
CA SER A 13 -3.71 47.44 47.24
C SER A 13 -4.35 46.06 47.08
N VAL A 14 -5.49 45.79 47.73
CA VAL A 14 -6.16 44.48 47.64
C VAL A 14 -6.88 44.31 46.29
N HIS A 15 -7.44 45.38 45.71
CA HIS A 15 -8.11 45.30 44.40
C HIS A 15 -7.13 45.19 43.23
N VAL A 16 -5.95 45.82 43.32
CA VAL A 16 -4.91 45.68 42.29
C VAL A 16 -4.26 44.29 42.33
N ILE A 17 -4.12 43.68 43.50
CA ILE A 17 -3.59 42.31 43.66
C ILE A 17 -4.59 41.26 43.14
N CYS A 18 -5.90 41.42 43.38
CA CYS A 18 -6.92 40.52 42.84
C CYS A 18 -7.04 40.58 41.31
N ILE A 19 -6.88 41.75 40.70
CA ILE A 19 -6.91 41.89 39.23
C ILE A 19 -5.62 41.32 38.60
N LEU A 20 -4.46 41.45 39.24
CA LEU A 20 -3.22 40.80 38.79
C LEU A 20 -3.29 39.26 38.89
N LEU A 21 -3.95 38.72 39.94
CA LEU A 21 -4.16 37.28 40.11
C LEU A 21 -5.14 36.69 39.08
N ILE A 22 -6.15 37.45 38.65
CA ILE A 22 -7.10 37.03 37.61
C ILE A 22 -6.47 37.13 36.20
N LEU A 23 -5.54 38.07 35.98
CA LEU A 23 -4.72 38.13 34.75
C LEU A 23 -3.62 37.06 34.70
N LEU A 24 -3.13 36.60 35.85
CA LEU A 24 -2.23 35.44 35.94
C LEU A 24 -2.97 34.10 35.79
N ALA A 25 -4.24 34.01 36.20
CA ALA A 25 -5.07 32.81 35.99
C ALA A 25 -5.55 32.62 34.55
N SER A 26 -5.56 33.68 33.73
CA SER A 26 -5.83 33.61 32.29
C SER A 26 -4.56 33.39 31.44
N CYS A 27 -3.40 33.32 32.09
CA CYS A 27 -2.15 32.81 31.53
C CYS A 27 -1.77 31.47 32.16
N VAL A 28 -2.76 30.62 32.47
CA VAL A 28 -2.52 29.18 32.41
C VAL A 28 -2.43 28.89 30.92
N THR A 29 -1.20 28.93 30.41
CA THR A 29 -0.84 28.26 29.16
C THR A 29 -1.62 26.96 29.12
N ARG A 30 -2.46 26.79 28.09
CA ARG A 30 -2.80 25.44 27.64
C ARG A 30 -1.46 24.78 27.34
N ILE A 31 -0.89 24.12 28.34
CA ILE A 31 -0.07 22.95 28.09
C ILE A 31 -1.09 21.99 27.48
N SER A 32 -1.24 22.10 26.15
CA SER A 32 -1.65 20.97 25.36
C SER A 32 -0.67 19.90 25.79
N THR A 33 -1.14 18.94 26.60
CA THR A 33 -0.40 17.71 26.83
C THR A 33 -0.18 17.15 25.44
N LYS A 34 1.02 17.38 24.89
CA LYS A 34 1.40 16.86 23.59
C LYS A 34 1.24 15.36 23.76
N LYS A 35 0.22 14.79 23.12
CA LYS A 35 0.03 13.35 23.12
C LYS A 35 1.24 12.81 22.37
N ASP A 36 2.17 12.19 23.10
CA ASP A 36 3.27 11.49 22.48
C ASP A 36 2.68 10.43 21.53
N THR A 37 2.99 10.58 20.24
CA THR A 37 2.49 9.71 19.19
C THR A 37 3.44 8.55 18.90
N GLY A 38 4.64 8.58 19.48
CA GLY A 38 5.73 7.63 19.26
C GLY A 38 6.55 7.88 18.00
N VAL A 39 6.16 8.86 17.17
CA VAL A 39 6.84 9.25 15.93
C VAL A 39 6.76 10.76 15.69
N PHE A 40 7.73 11.29 14.97
CA PHE A 40 7.72 12.64 14.41
C PHE A 40 7.16 12.61 13.00
N VAL A 41 6.25 13.54 12.69
CA VAL A 41 5.65 13.69 11.36
C VAL A 41 5.47 15.17 11.05
N ASP A 42 6.07 15.64 9.97
CA ASP A 42 5.78 16.96 9.44
C ASP A 42 4.43 16.97 8.73
N LYS A 43 3.66 18.03 8.96
CA LYS A 43 2.38 18.24 8.30
C LYS A 43 2.62 18.57 6.81
N ILE A 44 1.89 17.91 5.91
CA ILE A 44 1.80 18.32 4.51
C ILE A 44 0.72 19.40 4.40
N GLU A 45 1.13 20.64 4.14
CA GLU A 45 0.21 21.76 4.00
C GLU A 45 -0.73 21.57 2.80
N GLY A 46 -2.02 21.75 3.06
CA GLY A 46 -3.06 21.62 2.04
C GLY A 46 -3.32 20.21 1.53
N LEU A 47 -2.76 19.15 2.14
CA LEU A 47 -3.04 17.76 1.74
C LEU A 47 -4.54 17.49 1.66
N SER A 48 -5.00 17.08 0.48
CA SER A 48 -6.42 16.86 0.25
C SER A 48 -7.01 15.81 1.20
N LYS A 49 -8.25 16.04 1.64
CA LYS A 49 -9.02 15.04 2.39
C LYS A 49 -9.34 13.81 1.54
N ASP A 50 -9.38 14.00 0.23
CA ASP A 50 -9.69 12.96 -0.75
C ASP A 50 -8.42 12.27 -1.29
N PHE A 51 -7.22 12.69 -0.84
CA PHE A 51 -5.97 12.00 -1.19
C PHE A 51 -6.02 10.56 -0.65
N ILE A 52 -5.82 9.59 -1.55
CA ILE A 52 -5.94 8.17 -1.21
C ILE A 52 -4.78 7.77 -0.30
N MET A 53 -5.15 7.26 0.87
CA MET A 53 -4.26 6.65 1.86
C MET A 53 -4.51 5.14 1.81
N GLY A 54 -3.89 4.48 0.84
CA GLY A 54 -4.15 3.09 0.52
C GLY A 54 -3.14 2.13 1.12
N VAL A 55 -3.55 0.87 1.27
CA VAL A 55 -2.65 -0.25 1.53
C VAL A 55 -3.05 -1.48 0.69
N ASP A 56 -2.08 -2.33 0.35
CA ASP A 56 -2.30 -3.66 -0.21
C ASP A 56 -2.14 -4.70 0.90
N ILE A 57 -3.18 -5.45 1.24
CA ILE A 57 -3.13 -6.50 2.28
C ILE A 57 -3.62 -7.83 1.71
N SER A 58 -3.26 -8.15 0.48
CA SER A 58 -3.87 -9.30 -0.20
C SER A 58 -3.47 -10.65 0.44
N SER A 59 -2.37 -10.71 1.18
CA SER A 59 -1.96 -11.88 1.96
C SER A 59 -2.89 -12.20 3.16
N ILE A 60 -3.78 -11.27 3.56
CA ILE A 60 -4.44 -11.28 4.87
C ILE A 60 -5.20 -12.56 5.20
N LEU A 61 -5.97 -13.10 4.25
CA LEU A 61 -6.78 -14.30 4.51
C LEU A 61 -5.89 -15.51 4.76
N SER A 62 -4.80 -15.67 4.00
CA SER A 62 -3.88 -16.78 4.17
C SER A 62 -3.13 -16.68 5.50
N LEU A 63 -2.81 -15.47 5.95
CA LEU A 63 -2.20 -15.26 7.27
C LEU A 63 -3.16 -15.64 8.40
N GLU A 64 -4.42 -15.22 8.33
CA GLU A 64 -5.46 -15.56 9.31
C GLU A 64 -5.74 -17.07 9.34
N GLU A 65 -5.80 -17.73 8.17
CA GLU A 65 -5.93 -19.19 8.04
C GLU A 65 -4.72 -19.93 8.64
N SER A 66 -3.53 -19.35 8.53
CA SER A 66 -2.30 -19.82 9.20
C SER A 66 -2.25 -19.50 10.70
N GLY A 67 -3.26 -18.82 11.26
CA GLY A 67 -3.37 -18.54 12.69
C GLY A 67 -2.74 -17.22 13.16
N VAL A 68 -2.38 -16.32 12.24
CA VAL A 68 -1.92 -14.97 12.58
C VAL A 68 -3.06 -14.16 13.20
N ILE A 69 -2.76 -13.39 14.25
CA ILE A 69 -3.73 -12.57 14.97
C ILE A 69 -3.24 -11.12 15.01
N PHE A 70 -4.01 -10.23 14.39
CA PHE A 70 -3.79 -8.78 14.50
C PHE A 70 -4.45 -8.19 15.76
N LYS A 71 -3.81 -7.16 16.29
CA LYS A 71 -4.18 -6.47 17.53
C LYS A 71 -4.37 -4.98 17.27
N ASN A 72 -5.04 -4.31 18.19
CA ASN A 72 -5.06 -2.85 18.24
C ASN A 72 -3.91 -2.30 19.12
N GLU A 73 -3.86 -0.97 19.30
CA GLU A 73 -2.85 -0.30 20.13
C GLU A 73 -2.84 -0.80 21.59
N GLU A 74 -4.00 -1.19 22.14
CA GLU A 74 -4.12 -1.75 23.48
C GLU A 74 -3.74 -3.24 23.57
N GLY A 75 -3.26 -3.85 22.48
CA GLY A 75 -2.87 -5.26 22.42
C GLY A 75 -4.04 -6.23 22.35
N LYS A 76 -5.27 -5.76 22.08
CA LYS A 76 -6.46 -6.61 21.98
C LYS A 76 -6.64 -7.11 20.55
N PRO A 77 -6.92 -8.42 20.35
CA PRO A 77 -7.27 -8.95 19.03
C PRO A 77 -8.38 -8.12 18.37
N THR A 78 -8.11 -7.62 17.17
CA THR A 78 -9.00 -6.72 16.44
C THR A 78 -8.86 -6.99 14.95
N ASP A 79 -9.98 -7.00 14.23
CA ASP A 79 -10.00 -7.09 12.77
C ASP A 79 -9.10 -6.00 12.16
N ILE A 80 -8.12 -6.40 11.36
CA ILE A 80 -7.11 -5.51 10.78
C ILE A 80 -7.75 -4.38 9.99
N PHE A 81 -8.87 -4.62 9.28
CA PHE A 81 -9.54 -3.57 8.50
C PHE A 81 -10.02 -2.43 9.39
N LYS A 82 -10.46 -2.74 10.62
CA LYS A 82 -10.85 -1.74 11.60
C LYS A 82 -9.63 -0.99 12.16
N VAL A 83 -8.51 -1.70 12.37
CA VAL A 83 -7.24 -1.07 12.78
C VAL A 83 -6.78 -0.08 11.71
N LEU A 84 -6.70 -0.51 10.45
CA LEU A 84 -6.31 0.32 9.31
C LEU A 84 -7.24 1.54 9.16
N LYS A 85 -8.56 1.33 9.24
CA LYS A 85 -9.53 2.43 9.15
C LYS A 85 -9.32 3.49 10.25
N ASN A 86 -9.08 3.05 11.48
CA ASN A 86 -8.80 3.95 12.60
C ASN A 86 -7.49 4.74 12.43
N HIS A 87 -6.55 4.21 11.64
CA HIS A 87 -5.27 4.86 11.33
C HIS A 87 -5.31 5.73 10.07
N GLY A 88 -6.48 5.89 9.44
CA GLY A 88 -6.66 6.83 8.32
C GLY A 88 -6.55 6.19 6.95
N VAL A 89 -6.46 4.86 6.86
CA VAL A 89 -6.51 4.16 5.58
C VAL A 89 -7.90 4.35 4.95
N SER A 90 -7.92 4.71 3.67
CA SER A 90 -9.12 5.01 2.90
C SER A 90 -9.42 3.99 1.80
N SER A 91 -8.41 3.24 1.33
CA SER A 91 -8.55 2.27 0.24
C SER A 91 -7.73 1.00 0.49
N ILE A 92 -8.24 -0.13 0.01
CA ILE A 92 -7.54 -1.42 0.02
C ILE A 92 -7.27 -1.84 -1.43
N ARG A 93 -6.00 -2.01 -1.78
CA ARG A 93 -5.58 -2.66 -3.02
C ARG A 93 -5.55 -4.18 -2.82
N ILE A 94 -5.97 -4.91 -3.85
CA ILE A 94 -6.05 -6.37 -3.81
C ILE A 94 -5.53 -6.93 -5.13
N ARG A 95 -4.41 -7.66 -5.11
CA ARG A 95 -3.94 -8.43 -6.28
C ARG A 95 -4.91 -9.57 -6.58
N VAL A 96 -5.10 -9.87 -7.86
CA VAL A 96 -6.01 -10.91 -8.35
C VAL A 96 -5.32 -11.70 -9.45
N TRP A 97 -5.06 -12.96 -9.17
CA TRP A 97 -4.59 -13.95 -10.14
C TRP A 97 -5.76 -14.69 -10.79
N ASN A 98 -5.55 -15.16 -12.01
CA ASN A 98 -6.56 -15.89 -12.77
C ASN A 98 -6.90 -17.24 -12.13
N ASN A 99 -5.89 -18.06 -11.89
CA ASN A 99 -6.02 -19.33 -11.18
C ASN A 99 -4.71 -19.69 -10.43
N PRO A 100 -4.52 -19.22 -9.18
CA PRO A 100 -3.28 -19.42 -8.42
C PRO A 100 -3.21 -20.81 -7.75
N PHE A 101 -3.65 -21.85 -8.44
CA PHE A 101 -3.69 -23.22 -7.95
C PHE A 101 -3.19 -24.19 -9.02
N ASP A 102 -2.63 -25.32 -8.60
CA ASP A 102 -2.33 -26.44 -9.49
C ASP A 102 -3.59 -27.26 -9.83
N ASP A 103 -3.41 -28.33 -10.62
CA ASP A 103 -4.52 -29.19 -11.06
C ASP A 103 -5.16 -30.01 -9.93
N ASN A 104 -4.53 -30.06 -8.75
CA ASN A 104 -5.06 -30.71 -7.55
C ASN A 104 -5.67 -29.70 -6.56
N GLY A 105 -5.77 -28.42 -6.93
CA GLY A 105 -6.31 -27.36 -6.07
C GLY A 105 -5.34 -26.90 -4.97
N ARG A 106 -4.04 -27.16 -5.12
CA ARG A 106 -3.01 -26.70 -4.18
C ARG A 106 -2.53 -25.32 -4.60
N GLY A 107 -2.59 -24.37 -3.67
CA GLY A 107 -2.31 -22.96 -3.96
C GLY A 107 -0.83 -22.68 -4.20
N PHE A 108 -0.52 -21.77 -5.11
CA PHE A 108 0.84 -21.35 -5.46
C PHE A 108 1.53 -20.49 -4.40
N GLY A 109 0.82 -20.08 -3.34
CA GLY A 109 1.33 -19.18 -2.32
C GLY A 109 0.97 -17.72 -2.58
N GLY A 110 1.67 -16.80 -1.92
CA GLY A 110 1.48 -15.36 -2.07
C GLY A 110 0.07 -14.87 -1.71
N GLY A 111 -0.66 -15.60 -0.89
CA GLY A 111 -2.05 -15.35 -0.50
C GLY A 111 -3.11 -16.14 -1.29
N ASN A 112 -2.71 -16.87 -2.34
CA ASN A 112 -3.60 -17.63 -3.23
C ASN A 112 -4.77 -16.79 -3.79
N VAL A 113 -4.53 -15.50 -4.08
CA VAL A 113 -5.59 -14.50 -4.25
C VAL A 113 -6.24 -14.59 -5.64
N ASP A 114 -7.26 -15.42 -5.76
CA ASP A 114 -8.20 -15.40 -6.88
C ASP A 114 -9.31 -14.34 -6.66
N ILE A 115 -10.26 -14.26 -7.61
CA ILE A 115 -11.37 -13.32 -7.49
C ILE A 115 -12.27 -13.59 -6.28
N ASP A 116 -12.42 -14.83 -5.82
CA ASP A 116 -13.28 -15.15 -4.68
C ASP A 116 -12.67 -14.66 -3.36
N ARG A 117 -11.37 -14.88 -3.16
CA ARG A 117 -10.64 -14.32 -2.03
C ARG A 117 -10.58 -12.80 -2.09
N ALA A 118 -10.38 -12.22 -3.28
CA ALA A 118 -10.42 -10.77 -3.45
C ALA A 118 -11.78 -10.17 -3.05
N ILE A 119 -12.89 -10.88 -3.32
CA ILE A 119 -14.23 -10.48 -2.89
C ILE A 119 -14.38 -10.52 -1.38
N GLU A 120 -13.85 -11.54 -0.71
CA GLU A 120 -13.90 -11.64 0.75
C GLU A 120 -13.15 -10.48 1.42
N ILE A 121 -11.92 -10.21 0.98
CA ILE A 121 -11.11 -9.04 1.40
C ILE A 121 -11.89 -7.75 1.12
N GLY A 122 -12.42 -7.60 -0.10
CA GLY A 122 -13.15 -6.40 -0.52
C GLY A 122 -14.45 -6.14 0.26
N LYS A 123 -15.14 -7.20 0.71
CA LYS A 123 -16.32 -7.06 1.58
C LYS A 123 -15.95 -6.58 2.97
N ARG A 124 -14.81 -7.02 3.52
CA ARG A 124 -14.28 -6.53 4.79
C ARG A 124 -13.87 -5.05 4.69
N ALA A 125 -13.24 -4.66 3.59
CA ALA A 125 -12.96 -3.25 3.30
C ALA A 125 -14.24 -2.39 3.23
N ALA A 126 -15.26 -2.87 2.51
CA ALA A 126 -16.53 -2.16 2.36
C ALA A 126 -17.26 -1.97 3.71
N LYS A 127 -17.19 -2.96 4.62
CA LYS A 127 -17.76 -2.86 5.97
C LYS A 127 -17.17 -1.69 6.77
N GLU A 128 -15.88 -1.43 6.61
CA GLU A 128 -15.17 -0.32 7.24
C GLU A 128 -15.18 0.96 6.39
N LYS A 129 -15.97 0.99 5.31
CA LYS A 129 -16.12 2.13 4.38
C LYS A 129 -14.78 2.55 3.77
N MET A 130 -13.96 1.58 3.39
CA MET A 130 -12.79 1.79 2.54
C MET A 130 -13.17 1.42 1.11
N SER A 131 -12.65 2.15 0.13
CA SER A 131 -12.77 1.74 -1.28
C SER A 131 -11.80 0.61 -1.60
N VAL A 132 -11.98 0.02 -2.77
CA VAL A 132 -11.16 -1.10 -3.25
C VAL A 132 -10.58 -0.79 -4.63
N MET A 133 -9.29 -1.09 -4.78
CA MET A 133 -8.63 -1.26 -6.06
C MET A 133 -8.42 -2.74 -6.35
N LEU A 134 -9.12 -3.28 -7.35
CA LEU A 134 -8.86 -4.63 -7.85
C LEU A 134 -7.70 -4.58 -8.85
N ASP A 135 -6.61 -5.24 -8.52
CA ASP A 135 -5.42 -5.34 -9.36
C ASP A 135 -5.38 -6.68 -10.07
N PHE A 136 -5.81 -6.70 -11.32
CA PHE A 136 -5.76 -7.91 -12.13
C PHE A 136 -4.36 -8.06 -12.73
N HIS A 137 -3.64 -9.09 -12.29
CA HIS A 137 -2.32 -9.40 -12.80
C HIS A 137 -2.36 -9.96 -14.23
N TYR A 138 -3.47 -10.61 -14.62
CA TYR A 138 -3.60 -11.36 -15.88
C TYR A 138 -2.50 -12.42 -16.03
N SER A 139 -2.27 -13.14 -14.94
CA SER A 139 -1.33 -14.25 -14.75
C SER A 139 -1.91 -15.14 -13.66
N ASP A 140 -1.52 -16.42 -13.61
CA ASP A 140 -1.86 -17.31 -12.49
C ASP A 140 -0.98 -17.08 -11.25
N PHE A 141 0.11 -16.32 -11.38
CA PHE A 141 1.00 -15.99 -10.26
C PHE A 141 1.66 -14.62 -10.44
N TRP A 142 2.66 -14.28 -9.60
CA TRP A 142 3.34 -12.97 -9.59
C TRP A 142 3.58 -12.40 -11.00
N ALA A 143 3.23 -11.13 -11.15
CA ALA A 143 3.43 -10.38 -12.39
C ALA A 143 4.24 -9.12 -12.06
N ASP A 144 5.45 -9.02 -12.60
CA ASP A 144 6.45 -7.98 -12.35
C ASP A 144 7.25 -7.72 -13.66
N PRO A 145 8.31 -6.87 -13.69
CA PRO A 145 9.07 -6.62 -14.91
C PRO A 145 9.69 -7.86 -15.57
N ALA A 146 10.02 -8.89 -14.79
CA ALA A 146 10.66 -10.11 -15.27
C ALA A 146 9.64 -11.21 -15.56
N LYS A 147 8.53 -11.27 -14.81
CA LYS A 147 7.50 -12.30 -14.89
C LYS A 147 6.19 -11.70 -15.38
N GLN A 148 5.73 -12.09 -16.55
CA GLN A 148 4.42 -11.69 -17.10
C GLN A 148 3.78 -12.89 -17.80
N GLU A 149 3.83 -14.05 -17.15
CA GLU A 149 3.40 -15.31 -17.74
C GLU A 149 1.91 -15.28 -18.08
N VAL A 150 1.55 -15.98 -19.16
CA VAL A 150 0.15 -16.12 -19.57
C VAL A 150 -0.56 -17.12 -18.63
N PRO A 151 -1.79 -16.83 -18.15
CA PRO A 151 -2.59 -17.80 -17.41
C PRO A 151 -2.66 -19.14 -18.13
N ARG A 152 -2.59 -20.25 -17.39
CA ARG A 152 -2.55 -21.60 -17.97
C ARG A 152 -3.73 -21.87 -18.89
N VAL A 153 -4.91 -21.36 -18.53
CA VAL A 153 -6.13 -21.47 -19.32
C VAL A 153 -6.12 -20.70 -20.65
N TRP A 154 -5.17 -19.78 -20.85
CA TRP A 154 -4.99 -19.00 -22.08
C TRP A 154 -3.74 -19.40 -22.86
N GLN A 155 -3.02 -20.44 -22.42
CA GLN A 155 -1.85 -20.95 -23.13
C GLN A 155 -2.22 -21.42 -24.55
N GLY A 156 -1.39 -21.05 -25.52
CA GLY A 156 -1.61 -21.38 -26.93
C GLY A 156 -2.68 -20.57 -27.66
N MET A 157 -3.42 -19.68 -26.98
CA MET A 157 -4.38 -18.79 -27.64
C MET A 157 -3.68 -17.79 -28.56
N GLY A 158 -4.28 -17.56 -29.73
CA GLY A 158 -3.92 -16.42 -30.58
C GLY A 158 -4.28 -15.09 -29.90
N ILE A 159 -3.66 -13.99 -30.33
CA ILE A 159 -3.85 -12.68 -29.68
C ILE A 159 -5.31 -12.21 -29.65
N ASP A 160 -6.12 -12.57 -30.65
CA ASP A 160 -7.53 -12.17 -30.71
C ASP A 160 -8.38 -12.92 -29.68
N ASP A 161 -8.21 -14.24 -29.60
CA ASP A 161 -8.89 -15.09 -28.62
C ASP A 161 -8.44 -14.74 -27.19
N LYS A 162 -7.13 -14.52 -26.98
CA LYS A 162 -6.57 -14.08 -25.70
C LYS A 162 -7.16 -12.73 -25.27
N ALA A 163 -7.31 -11.79 -26.21
CA ALA A 163 -7.89 -10.49 -25.91
C ALA A 163 -9.37 -10.60 -25.52
N GLN A 164 -10.12 -11.49 -26.17
CA GLN A 164 -11.50 -11.77 -25.82
C GLN A 164 -11.61 -12.43 -24.44
N ALA A 165 -10.77 -13.44 -24.16
CA ALA A 165 -10.73 -14.12 -22.87
C ALA A 165 -10.37 -13.16 -21.72
N LEU A 166 -9.45 -12.23 -21.97
CA LEU A 166 -9.11 -11.17 -21.01
C LEU A 166 -10.32 -10.26 -20.73
N TYR A 167 -11.01 -9.79 -21.78
CA TYR A 167 -12.23 -8.99 -21.62
C TYR A 167 -13.30 -9.73 -20.79
N GLU A 168 -13.55 -11.00 -21.10
CA GLU A 168 -14.53 -11.83 -20.39
C GLU A 168 -14.16 -11.99 -18.92
N TYR A 169 -12.90 -12.35 -18.63
CA TYR A 169 -12.41 -12.47 -17.27
C TYR A 169 -12.54 -11.18 -16.46
N THR A 170 -12.14 -10.03 -17.02
CA THR A 170 -12.28 -8.73 -16.34
C THR A 170 -13.75 -8.42 -16.08
N LYS A 171 -14.62 -8.61 -17.08
CA LYS A 171 -16.04 -8.30 -17.00
C LYS A 171 -16.74 -9.15 -15.95
N GLU A 172 -16.55 -10.47 -16.00
CA GLU A 172 -17.16 -11.42 -15.06
C GLU A 172 -16.65 -11.21 -13.64
N SER A 173 -15.33 -11.04 -13.46
CA SER A 173 -14.73 -10.85 -12.15
C SER A 173 -15.21 -9.55 -11.49
N LEU A 174 -15.16 -8.43 -12.22
CA LEU A 174 -15.66 -7.15 -11.72
C LEU A 174 -17.17 -7.22 -11.42
N GLN A 175 -17.93 -7.90 -12.29
CA GLN A 175 -19.35 -8.08 -12.09
C GLN A 175 -19.66 -8.89 -10.83
N LYS A 176 -18.90 -9.96 -10.60
CA LYS A 176 -18.98 -10.81 -9.40
C LYS A 176 -18.69 -10.00 -8.14
N ALA A 177 -17.62 -9.20 -8.14
CA ALA A 177 -17.25 -8.37 -6.99
C ALA A 177 -18.28 -7.29 -6.67
N LEU A 178 -18.77 -6.56 -7.68
CA LEU A 178 -19.80 -5.54 -7.47
C LEU A 178 -21.12 -6.13 -6.97
N ASN A 179 -21.52 -7.30 -7.49
CA ASN A 179 -22.74 -7.99 -7.03
C ASN A 179 -22.60 -8.51 -5.59
N ALA A 180 -21.39 -8.87 -5.17
CA ALA A 180 -21.09 -9.30 -3.80
C ALA A 180 -21.02 -8.13 -2.79
N GLY A 181 -21.17 -6.88 -3.25
CA GLY A 181 -21.19 -5.69 -2.40
C GLY A 181 -19.82 -5.06 -2.17
N VAL A 182 -18.79 -5.42 -2.94
CA VAL A 182 -17.47 -4.78 -2.86
C VAL A 182 -17.55 -3.33 -3.33
N HIS A 183 -16.90 -2.41 -2.59
CA HIS A 183 -16.83 -1.00 -2.94
C HIS A 183 -15.67 -0.70 -3.90
N VAL A 184 -15.74 -1.26 -5.11
CA VAL A 184 -14.71 -1.05 -6.14
C VAL A 184 -14.82 0.37 -6.70
N GLU A 185 -13.75 1.16 -6.54
CA GLU A 185 -13.58 2.48 -7.16
C GLU A 185 -12.50 2.46 -8.26
N TYR A 186 -11.55 1.52 -8.18
CA TYR A 186 -10.42 1.41 -9.10
C TYR A 186 -10.26 -0.02 -9.61
N VAL A 187 -9.90 -0.15 -10.88
CA VAL A 187 -9.45 -1.41 -11.48
C VAL A 187 -8.12 -1.17 -12.14
N GLN A 188 -7.10 -1.89 -11.69
CA GLN A 188 -5.77 -1.90 -12.29
C GLN A 188 -5.69 -3.01 -13.33
N ILE A 189 -5.26 -2.63 -14.54
CA ILE A 189 -5.15 -3.55 -15.68
C ILE A 189 -3.67 -3.90 -15.89
N GLY A 190 -3.27 -5.01 -15.28
CA GLY A 190 -1.88 -5.47 -15.26
C GLY A 190 -1.08 -4.85 -14.13
N ASN A 191 -0.07 -5.59 -13.68
CA ASN A 191 0.86 -5.16 -12.66
C ASN A 191 2.25 -4.92 -13.29
N GLU A 192 2.87 -3.78 -12.98
CA GLU A 192 4.23 -3.40 -13.39
C GLU A 192 4.57 -3.71 -14.86
N THR A 193 3.69 -3.32 -15.78
CA THR A 193 3.71 -3.74 -17.19
C THR A 193 4.75 -2.98 -18.02
N THR A 194 6.04 -3.19 -17.75
CA THR A 194 7.20 -2.42 -18.27
C THR A 194 7.83 -3.00 -19.55
N GLY A 195 7.16 -3.93 -20.22
CA GLY A 195 7.68 -4.51 -21.47
C GLY A 195 7.05 -5.82 -21.88
N SER A 196 6.30 -6.44 -20.98
CA SER A 196 5.49 -7.62 -21.26
C SER A 196 4.19 -7.60 -20.47
N PHE A 197 3.19 -8.32 -20.96
CA PHE A 197 1.86 -8.43 -20.35
C PHE A 197 1.16 -9.71 -20.80
N CYS A 198 0.75 -10.57 -19.87
CA CYS A 198 -0.05 -11.78 -20.19
C CYS A 198 0.59 -12.64 -21.33
N GLY A 199 1.90 -12.84 -21.25
CA GLY A 199 2.76 -13.56 -22.18
C GLY A 199 3.16 -12.78 -23.44
N GLU A 200 2.61 -11.59 -23.68
CA GLU A 200 2.92 -10.77 -24.85
C GLU A 200 4.09 -9.81 -24.57
N LYS A 201 5.01 -9.68 -25.53
CA LYS A 201 6.14 -8.73 -25.48
C LYS A 201 6.04 -7.60 -26.51
N ASN A 202 5.09 -7.72 -27.44
CA ASN A 202 4.86 -6.72 -28.48
C ASN A 202 3.86 -5.68 -27.98
N TRP A 203 4.24 -4.41 -27.95
CA TRP A 203 3.41 -3.31 -27.47
C TRP A 203 2.07 -3.12 -28.21
N ILE A 204 1.95 -3.54 -29.47
CA ILE A 204 0.67 -3.53 -30.20
C ILE A 204 -0.28 -4.56 -29.57
N ASN A 205 0.23 -5.75 -29.24
CA ASN A 205 -0.54 -6.81 -28.58
C ASN A 205 -0.86 -6.43 -27.13
N ILE A 206 0.12 -5.92 -26.37
CA ILE A 206 -0.08 -5.43 -25.00
C ILE A 206 -1.18 -4.36 -24.97
N ALA A 207 -1.11 -3.36 -25.86
CA ALA A 207 -2.15 -2.33 -25.94
C ALA A 207 -3.51 -2.88 -26.37
N LYS A 208 -3.56 -3.93 -27.21
CA LYS A 208 -4.80 -4.62 -27.56
C LYS A 208 -5.43 -5.29 -26.34
N LEU A 209 -4.64 -5.96 -25.51
CA LEU A 209 -5.07 -6.58 -24.26
C LEU A 209 -5.55 -5.52 -23.24
N MET A 210 -4.77 -4.45 -23.02
CA MET A 210 -5.17 -3.34 -22.14
C MET A 210 -6.50 -2.70 -22.57
N LYS A 211 -6.72 -2.53 -23.88
CA LYS A 211 -7.99 -2.01 -24.41
C LYS A 211 -9.18 -2.93 -24.12
N GLN A 212 -8.97 -4.25 -24.13
CA GLN A 212 -10.04 -5.19 -23.81
C GLN A 212 -10.39 -5.19 -22.32
N GLY A 213 -9.39 -5.17 -21.43
CA GLY A 213 -9.62 -4.99 -19.99
C GLY A 213 -10.33 -3.66 -19.71
N SER A 214 -9.89 -2.58 -20.37
CA SER A 214 -10.47 -1.25 -20.19
C SER A 214 -11.92 -1.20 -20.65
N ARG A 215 -12.20 -1.77 -21.83
CA ARG A 215 -13.56 -1.91 -22.35
C ARG A 215 -14.47 -2.66 -21.38
N ALA A 216 -14.01 -3.76 -20.80
CA ALA A 216 -14.77 -4.51 -19.81
C ALA A 216 -15.13 -3.65 -18.59
N VAL A 217 -14.15 -2.92 -18.04
CA VAL A 217 -14.39 -2.01 -16.90
C VAL A 217 -15.40 -0.92 -17.26
N ARG A 218 -15.25 -0.26 -18.42
CA ARG A 218 -16.18 0.79 -18.86
C ARG A 218 -17.60 0.28 -19.04
N GLU A 219 -17.78 -0.90 -19.63
CA GLU A 219 -19.10 -1.49 -19.83
C GLU A 219 -19.79 -1.80 -18.49
N VAL A 220 -19.07 -2.43 -17.55
CA VAL A 220 -19.61 -2.75 -16.22
C VAL A 220 -19.87 -1.48 -15.40
N SER A 221 -18.96 -0.51 -15.45
CA SER A 221 -19.11 0.82 -14.83
C SER A 221 -20.41 1.50 -15.29
N LYS A 222 -20.66 1.52 -16.61
CA LYS A 222 -21.89 2.07 -17.20
C LYS A 222 -23.13 1.28 -16.78
N GLU A 223 -23.08 -0.05 -16.85
CA GLU A 223 -24.20 -0.93 -16.48
C GLU A 223 -24.60 -0.72 -15.01
N LYS A 224 -23.62 -0.65 -14.12
CA LYS A 224 -23.83 -0.47 -12.67
C LYS A 224 -23.99 0.97 -12.24
N LYS A 225 -23.87 1.93 -13.15
CA LYS A 225 -23.90 3.38 -12.86
C LYS A 225 -22.92 3.76 -11.76
N LYS A 226 -21.71 3.18 -11.80
CA LYS A 226 -20.61 3.47 -10.89
C LYS A 226 -19.45 4.03 -11.69
N ASP A 227 -18.88 5.16 -11.28
CA ASP A 227 -17.67 5.70 -11.88
C ASP A 227 -16.47 4.89 -11.35
N ILE A 228 -16.00 3.93 -12.15
CA ILE A 228 -14.84 3.07 -11.81
C ILE A 228 -13.66 3.56 -12.65
N LYS A 229 -12.58 3.95 -11.97
CA LYS A 229 -11.37 4.44 -12.63
C LYS A 229 -10.47 3.29 -13.06
N ILE A 230 -9.87 3.46 -14.22
CA ILE A 230 -8.96 2.48 -14.82
C ILE A 230 -7.52 2.93 -14.58
N VAL A 231 -6.75 2.06 -13.93
CA VAL A 231 -5.35 2.27 -13.57
C VAL A 231 -4.47 1.40 -14.48
N LEU A 232 -3.40 1.98 -15.03
CA LEU A 232 -2.30 1.23 -15.66
C LEU A 232 -1.05 1.40 -14.80
N HIS A 233 -0.40 0.30 -14.45
CA HIS A 233 0.69 0.29 -13.49
C HIS A 233 2.04 -0.04 -14.14
N PHE A 234 3.04 0.78 -13.83
CA PHE A 234 4.43 0.65 -14.27
C PHE A 234 5.39 0.76 -13.08
N THR A 235 6.68 0.51 -13.32
CA THR A 235 7.73 0.58 -12.31
C THR A 235 9.06 1.00 -12.95
N ASN A 236 10.11 1.12 -12.15
CA ASN A 236 11.41 1.66 -12.52
C ASN A 236 11.39 3.14 -12.99
N PRO A 237 10.85 4.09 -12.19
CA PRO A 237 10.85 5.51 -12.54
C PRO A 237 12.24 6.14 -12.67
N GLU A 238 13.31 5.47 -12.22
CA GLU A 238 14.71 5.88 -12.41
C GLU A 238 15.22 5.69 -13.84
N LYS A 239 14.53 4.89 -14.66
CA LYS A 239 14.92 4.65 -16.06
C LYS A 239 14.50 5.82 -16.93
N ASN A 240 15.44 6.72 -17.17
CA ASN A 240 15.26 7.91 -18.01
C ASN A 240 14.53 7.62 -19.33
N GLY A 241 13.37 8.24 -19.53
CA GLY A 241 12.63 8.21 -20.78
C GLY A 241 11.66 7.04 -20.97
N GLU A 242 11.69 6.02 -20.11
CA GLU A 242 10.83 4.84 -20.28
C GLU A 242 9.35 5.16 -20.04
N TYR A 243 9.02 5.95 -19.02
CA TYR A 243 7.63 6.32 -18.76
C TYR A 243 7.04 7.18 -19.88
N GLU A 244 7.83 8.12 -20.41
CA GLU A 244 7.44 8.93 -21.56
C GLU A 244 7.22 8.05 -22.79
N ARG A 245 8.09 7.05 -23.01
CA ARG A 245 7.92 6.06 -24.09
C ARG A 245 6.61 5.29 -23.92
N TYR A 246 6.28 4.85 -22.71
CA TYR A 246 5.00 4.17 -22.44
C TYR A 246 3.81 5.08 -22.73
N VAL A 247 3.81 6.32 -22.24
CA VAL A 247 2.74 7.30 -22.50
C VAL A 247 2.54 7.51 -24.02
N GLN A 248 3.62 7.69 -24.77
CA GLN A 248 3.54 7.84 -26.23
C GLN A 248 2.92 6.62 -26.91
N ILE A 249 3.29 5.41 -26.48
CA ILE A 249 2.71 4.16 -27.00
C ILE A 249 1.21 4.10 -26.68
N LEU A 250 0.83 4.33 -25.42
CA LEU A 250 -0.57 4.27 -24.97
C LEU A 250 -1.44 5.28 -25.74
N GLN A 251 -0.96 6.52 -25.92
CA GLN A 251 -1.64 7.56 -26.69
C GLN A 251 -1.76 7.16 -28.17
N LYS A 252 -0.68 6.69 -28.80
CA LYS A 252 -0.68 6.25 -30.21
C LYS A 252 -1.64 5.08 -30.44
N GLN A 253 -1.70 4.14 -29.50
CA GLN A 253 -2.58 2.97 -29.54
C GLN A 253 -4.01 3.26 -29.06
N LYS A 254 -4.27 4.48 -28.56
CA LYS A 254 -5.54 4.95 -28.01
C LYS A 254 -6.06 4.04 -26.90
N VAL A 255 -5.21 3.68 -25.95
CA VAL A 255 -5.62 2.93 -24.76
C VAL A 255 -6.43 3.86 -23.86
N ASP A 256 -7.65 3.43 -23.48
CA ASP A 256 -8.50 4.17 -22.55
C ASP A 256 -8.15 3.81 -21.11
N TYR A 257 -7.70 4.80 -20.34
CA TYR A 257 -7.39 4.68 -18.92
C TYR A 257 -7.49 6.06 -18.26
N ASP A 258 -7.61 6.08 -16.94
CA ASP A 258 -7.76 7.31 -16.15
C ASP A 258 -6.48 7.69 -15.42
N ILE A 259 -5.73 6.69 -14.95
CA ILE A 259 -4.63 6.87 -14.01
C ILE A 259 -3.38 6.12 -14.49
N PHE A 260 -2.24 6.82 -14.51
CA PHE A 260 -0.91 6.21 -14.64
C PHE A 260 -0.33 6.01 -13.24
N ALA A 261 -0.15 4.76 -12.82
CA ALA A 261 0.41 4.43 -11.51
C ALA A 261 1.87 3.97 -11.63
N SER A 262 2.65 4.24 -10.60
CA SER A 262 4.03 3.82 -10.47
C SER A 262 4.26 3.12 -9.15
N SER A 263 4.98 2.00 -9.17
CA SER A 263 5.71 1.53 -7.99
C SER A 263 6.89 2.46 -7.69
N TYR A 264 7.25 2.57 -6.41
CA TYR A 264 8.43 3.26 -5.95
C TYR A 264 9.00 2.55 -4.72
N TYR A 265 10.13 1.87 -4.89
CA TYR A 265 10.90 1.28 -3.82
C TYR A 265 12.24 1.99 -3.77
N PRO A 266 12.53 2.77 -2.70
CA PRO A 266 13.71 3.63 -2.65
C PRO A 266 15.03 2.86 -2.72
N TYR A 267 14.99 1.53 -2.51
CA TYR A 267 16.13 0.63 -2.65
C TYR A 267 16.74 0.59 -4.05
N TRP A 268 15.90 0.76 -5.08
CA TRP A 268 16.27 0.54 -6.48
C TRP A 268 15.74 1.63 -7.42
N HIS A 269 14.70 2.36 -7.03
CA HIS A 269 13.95 3.25 -7.93
C HIS A 269 14.42 4.71 -7.93
N GLY A 270 15.66 4.94 -7.49
CA GLY A 270 16.26 6.26 -7.43
C GLY A 270 15.68 7.16 -6.34
N THR A 271 15.98 8.45 -6.41
CA THR A 271 15.63 9.40 -5.33
C THR A 271 14.15 9.81 -5.36
N VAL A 272 13.66 10.30 -4.22
CA VAL A 272 12.29 10.80 -4.06
C VAL A 272 12.03 12.00 -4.96
N GLU A 273 13.04 12.86 -5.16
CA GLU A 273 12.96 14.00 -6.06
C GLU A 273 12.81 13.58 -7.52
N ASN A 274 13.57 12.56 -7.96
CA ASN A 274 13.41 12.00 -9.29
C ASN A 274 12.00 11.42 -9.46
N PHE A 275 11.53 10.64 -8.48
CA PHE A 275 10.19 10.06 -8.51
C PHE A 275 9.10 11.14 -8.64
N SER A 276 9.15 12.19 -7.82
CA SER A 276 8.21 13.32 -7.88
C SER A 276 8.24 14.01 -9.25
N SER A 277 9.45 14.30 -9.76
CA SER A 277 9.66 14.95 -11.05
C SER A 277 9.10 14.13 -12.22
N VAL A 278 9.38 12.82 -12.23
CA VAL A 278 8.89 11.89 -13.25
C VAL A 278 7.36 11.80 -13.19
N LEU A 279 6.76 11.63 -12.01
CA LEU A 279 5.29 11.61 -11.89
C LEU A 279 4.64 12.90 -12.40
N ALA A 280 5.19 14.07 -12.03
CA ALA A 280 4.68 15.36 -12.48
C ALA A 280 4.75 15.48 -14.01
N LYS A 281 5.88 15.07 -14.60
CA LYS A 281 6.08 15.05 -16.05
C LYS A 281 5.09 14.11 -16.75
N ILE A 282 4.83 12.93 -16.20
CA ILE A 282 3.85 12.00 -16.78
C ILE A 282 2.43 12.54 -16.68
N LYS A 283 2.07 13.20 -15.58
CA LYS A 283 0.79 13.90 -15.46
C LYS A 283 0.62 14.92 -16.58
N GLU A 284 1.63 15.76 -16.81
CA GLU A 284 1.64 16.79 -17.87
C GLU A 284 1.53 16.16 -19.27
N LEU A 285 2.37 15.18 -19.58
CA LEU A 285 2.45 14.56 -20.90
C LEU A 285 1.21 13.75 -21.27
N SER A 286 0.64 13.04 -20.30
CA SER A 286 -0.50 12.15 -20.54
C SER A 286 -1.85 12.85 -20.39
N GLY A 287 -1.92 13.93 -19.59
CA GLY A 287 -3.17 14.54 -19.15
C GLY A 287 -4.01 13.65 -18.23
N LYS A 288 -3.39 12.61 -17.65
CA LYS A 288 -4.03 11.62 -16.76
C LYS A 288 -3.70 11.91 -15.31
N ASP A 289 -4.47 11.32 -14.40
CA ASP A 289 -4.07 11.33 -12.99
C ASP A 289 -2.89 10.38 -12.76
N VAL A 290 -2.16 10.62 -11.68
CA VAL A 290 -0.99 9.84 -11.30
C VAL A 290 -1.06 9.43 -9.84
N MET A 291 -0.43 8.31 -9.47
CA MET A 291 -0.35 7.83 -8.09
C MET A 291 0.86 6.93 -7.87
N CYS A 292 1.23 6.76 -6.60
CA CYS A 292 2.11 5.69 -6.16
C CYS A 292 1.26 4.46 -5.80
N SER A 293 1.41 3.35 -6.53
CA SER A 293 0.60 2.13 -6.33
C SER A 293 1.28 1.08 -5.46
N GLU A 294 2.60 1.13 -5.33
CA GLU A 294 3.35 0.28 -4.40
C GLU A 294 4.54 1.05 -3.83
N PHE A 295 4.67 0.97 -2.51
CA PHE A 295 5.82 1.44 -1.76
C PHE A 295 5.90 0.64 -0.47
N SER A 296 7.11 0.34 -0.02
CA SER A 296 7.35 -0.10 1.36
C SER A 296 8.73 0.36 1.82
N TYR A 297 8.93 0.29 3.12
CA TYR A 297 10.22 0.52 3.73
C TYR A 297 10.37 -0.33 4.99
N PHE A 298 11.50 -0.97 5.15
CA PHE A 298 11.87 -1.75 6.32
C PHE A 298 12.02 -0.91 7.59
N TYR A 299 11.58 -1.44 8.74
CA TYR A 299 11.72 -0.81 10.04
C TYR A 299 12.73 -1.52 10.96
N THR A 300 13.21 -2.70 10.55
CA THR A 300 14.17 -3.52 11.30
C THR A 300 14.94 -4.43 10.35
N TYR A 301 16.10 -4.92 10.79
CA TYR A 301 16.82 -6.01 10.12
C TYR A 301 16.47 -7.40 10.67
N ASP A 302 15.70 -7.46 11.75
CA ASP A 302 15.24 -8.72 12.30
C ASP A 302 14.32 -9.42 11.30
N ASN A 303 14.25 -10.74 11.41
CA ASN A 303 13.45 -11.60 10.56
C ASN A 303 12.45 -12.39 11.41
N ALA A 304 11.18 -12.37 11.00
CA ALA A 304 10.10 -12.91 11.81
C ALA A 304 9.95 -14.43 11.72
N ASP A 305 10.35 -15.05 10.61
CA ASP A 305 9.87 -16.38 10.24
C ASP A 305 10.94 -17.38 9.78
N ASP A 306 12.22 -17.02 9.91
CA ASP A 306 13.40 -17.77 9.47
C ASP A 306 13.46 -18.00 7.94
N PHE A 307 12.69 -17.24 7.15
CA PHE A 307 12.82 -17.14 5.70
C PHE A 307 13.40 -15.79 5.29
N GLY A 308 14.36 -15.75 4.36
CA GLY A 308 15.14 -14.53 4.08
C GLY A 308 14.29 -13.34 3.59
N ASN A 309 14.40 -12.21 4.28
CA ASN A 309 13.82 -10.93 3.86
C ASN A 309 14.52 -10.36 2.62
N THR A 310 13.76 -9.67 1.77
CA THR A 310 14.27 -8.99 0.57
C THR A 310 15.29 -7.89 0.92
N ILE A 311 15.10 -7.25 2.07
CA ILE A 311 16.02 -6.24 2.61
C ILE A 311 16.56 -6.75 3.94
N SER A 312 17.84 -7.09 3.95
CA SER A 312 18.61 -7.52 5.12
C SER A 312 19.90 -6.69 5.26
N LYS A 313 20.69 -6.94 6.33
CA LYS A 313 22.00 -6.29 6.52
C LYS A 313 22.97 -6.58 5.38
N GLU A 314 22.84 -7.75 4.77
CA GLU A 314 23.68 -8.22 3.67
C GLU A 314 23.22 -7.69 2.31
N THR A 315 22.02 -7.13 2.23
CA THR A 315 21.45 -6.64 0.97
C THR A 315 22.16 -5.36 0.53
N ILE A 316 22.80 -5.40 -0.63
CA ILE A 316 23.50 -4.24 -1.21
C ILE A 316 22.50 -3.42 -2.04
N CYS A 317 21.96 -2.37 -1.44
CA CYS A 317 21.01 -1.44 -2.05
C CYS A 317 21.00 -0.10 -1.28
N ASP A 318 20.38 0.91 -1.85
CA ASP A 318 20.19 2.21 -1.20
C ASP A 318 19.25 2.09 0.00
N LYS A 319 19.63 2.66 1.15
CA LYS A 319 18.78 2.72 2.35
C LYS A 319 18.76 4.16 2.87
N PRO A 320 17.95 5.05 2.25
CA PRO A 320 18.04 6.49 2.53
C PRO A 320 17.60 6.89 3.93
N TRP A 321 16.85 6.03 4.63
CA TRP A 321 16.41 6.23 6.02
C TRP A 321 16.92 5.06 6.89
N PRO A 322 17.15 5.29 8.20
CA PRO A 322 17.62 4.24 9.09
C PRO A 322 16.58 3.11 9.26
N ALA A 323 17.07 1.92 9.60
CA ALA A 323 16.26 0.72 9.86
C ALA A 323 15.49 0.82 11.19
N THR A 324 14.55 1.76 11.29
CA THR A 324 13.77 2.03 12.51
C THR A 324 12.31 2.36 12.19
N VAL A 325 11.45 2.37 13.21
CA VAL A 325 10.05 2.82 13.07
C VAL A 325 9.97 4.29 12.64
N GLN A 326 10.87 5.16 13.12
CA GLN A 326 10.93 6.54 12.67
C GLN A 326 11.44 6.65 11.23
N GLY A 327 12.47 5.88 10.85
CA GLY A 327 12.98 5.85 9.48
C GLY A 327 11.91 5.42 8.47
N GLN A 328 11.18 4.34 8.78
CA GLN A 328 10.01 3.91 8.01
C GLN A 328 8.93 5.00 7.95
N THR A 329 8.66 5.69 9.06
CA THR A 329 7.71 6.81 9.10
C THR A 329 8.13 7.95 8.18
N SER A 330 9.39 8.37 8.25
CA SER A 330 9.94 9.44 7.40
C SER A 330 9.84 9.06 5.92
N ALA A 331 10.20 7.83 5.56
CA ALA A 331 10.11 7.34 4.20
C ALA A 331 8.66 7.39 3.65
N ILE A 332 7.67 6.95 4.44
CA ILE A 332 6.24 7.04 4.08
C ILE A 332 5.83 8.51 3.88
N CYS A 333 6.19 9.39 4.82
CA CYS A 333 5.82 10.80 4.78
C CYS A 333 6.40 11.51 3.56
N GLU A 334 7.68 11.28 3.27
CA GLU A 334 8.38 11.91 2.14
C GLU A 334 7.82 11.45 0.79
N VAL A 335 7.51 10.16 0.63
CA VAL A 335 6.95 9.65 -0.63
C VAL A 335 5.49 10.08 -0.84
N ILE A 336 4.68 10.14 0.22
CA ILE A 336 3.34 10.73 0.14
C ILE A 336 3.43 12.20 -0.26
N ASN A 337 4.33 12.97 0.35
CA ASN A 337 4.54 14.37 0.02
C ASN A 337 5.00 14.55 -1.43
N ALA A 338 5.96 13.74 -1.88
CA ALA A 338 6.47 13.76 -3.25
C ALA A 338 5.38 13.42 -4.28
N THR A 339 4.54 12.44 -3.98
CA THR A 339 3.40 12.05 -4.82
C THR A 339 2.37 13.17 -4.88
N TYR A 340 2.05 13.78 -3.74
CA TYR A 340 1.10 14.89 -3.67
C TYR A 340 1.62 16.15 -4.40
N ALA A 341 2.88 16.50 -4.20
CA ALA A 341 3.54 17.63 -4.86
C ALA A 341 3.60 17.48 -6.38
N ALA A 342 3.68 16.23 -6.88
CA ALA A 342 3.59 15.91 -8.30
C ALA A 342 2.16 16.02 -8.89
N GLY A 343 1.17 16.42 -8.08
CA GLY A 343 -0.24 16.44 -8.46
C GLY A 343 -0.86 15.03 -8.51
N GLY A 344 -0.26 14.07 -7.81
CA GLY A 344 -0.79 12.73 -7.65
C GLY A 344 -2.00 12.69 -6.73
N MET A 345 -2.89 11.74 -6.98
CA MET A 345 -4.16 11.61 -6.27
C MET A 345 -4.12 10.63 -5.09
N GLY A 346 -3.05 9.84 -4.96
CA GLY A 346 -3.03 8.75 -4.01
C GLY A 346 -1.70 8.03 -3.85
N PHE A 347 -1.63 7.27 -2.78
CA PHE A 347 -0.50 6.42 -2.39
C PHE A 347 -1.01 5.08 -1.85
N TYR A 348 -0.30 4.00 -2.13
CA TYR A 348 -0.56 2.68 -1.56
C TYR A 348 0.72 2.08 -0.97
N TYR A 349 0.65 1.69 0.31
CA TYR A 349 1.70 0.90 0.95
C TYR A 349 1.51 -0.59 0.61
N TRP A 350 2.55 -1.24 0.10
CA TRP A 350 2.49 -2.64 -0.28
C TRP A 350 2.76 -3.56 0.92
N GLU A 351 1.81 -4.45 1.21
CA GLU A 351 1.90 -5.50 2.23
C GLU A 351 2.37 -5.00 3.62
N PRO A 352 1.67 -4.02 4.25
CA PRO A 352 2.02 -3.52 5.57
C PRO A 352 1.75 -4.54 6.68
N ALA A 353 1.23 -5.73 6.37
CA ALA A 353 0.75 -6.69 7.35
C ALA A 353 1.26 -8.11 7.11
N TRP A 354 2.21 -8.29 6.18
CA TRP A 354 2.72 -9.61 5.83
C TRP A 354 3.79 -10.10 6.82
N ILE A 355 3.35 -10.34 8.05
CA ILE A 355 4.18 -10.80 9.17
C ILE A 355 4.34 -12.33 9.18
N GLY A 356 5.31 -12.81 9.95
CA GLY A 356 5.58 -14.24 10.12
C GLY A 356 4.39 -15.03 10.68
N VAL A 357 4.25 -16.28 10.24
CA VAL A 357 3.24 -17.21 10.74
C VAL A 357 3.66 -17.86 12.06
N PRO A 358 2.71 -18.29 12.92
CA PRO A 358 3.06 -18.97 14.16
C PRO A 358 3.85 -20.25 13.91
N GLY A 359 4.83 -20.51 14.76
CA GLY A 359 5.68 -21.70 14.69
C GLY A 359 6.97 -21.45 15.45
N SER A 360 7.52 -22.51 16.06
CA SER A 360 8.81 -22.44 16.77
C SER A 360 9.99 -22.88 15.89
N THR A 361 9.70 -23.48 14.73
CA THR A 361 10.70 -23.98 13.79
C THR A 361 10.32 -23.67 12.35
N TYR A 362 11.31 -23.62 11.47
CA TYR A 362 11.10 -23.48 10.03
C TYR A 362 10.14 -24.55 9.48
N ASP A 363 10.29 -25.82 9.89
CA ASP A 363 9.45 -26.93 9.41
C ASP A 363 7.97 -26.79 9.82
N GLU A 364 7.70 -26.22 10.98
CA GLU A 364 6.33 -25.92 11.42
C GLU A 364 5.71 -24.81 10.57
N ARG A 365 6.47 -23.74 10.32
CA ARG A 365 6.01 -22.60 9.50
C ARG A 365 5.86 -22.98 8.03
N SER A 366 6.80 -23.76 7.49
CA SER A 366 6.77 -24.27 6.11
C SER A 366 5.51 -25.06 5.80
N LYS A 367 5.01 -25.86 6.74
CA LYS A 367 3.71 -26.55 6.57
C LYS A 367 2.55 -25.57 6.42
N LEU A 368 2.55 -24.44 7.15
CA LEU A 368 1.53 -23.40 7.04
C LEU A 368 1.65 -22.66 5.71
N TRP A 369 2.88 -22.30 5.29
CA TRP A 369 3.12 -21.67 3.99
C TRP A 369 2.64 -22.53 2.83
N GLU A 370 2.95 -23.84 2.84
CA GLU A 370 2.50 -24.79 1.82
C GLU A 370 0.99 -25.00 1.85
N GLN A 371 0.39 -25.11 3.03
CA GLN A 371 -1.03 -25.43 3.17
C GLN A 371 -1.95 -24.25 2.83
N TYR A 372 -1.64 -23.06 3.34
CA TYR A 372 -2.52 -21.89 3.25
C TYR A 372 -2.01 -20.83 2.27
N GLY A 373 -0.80 -21.02 1.72
CA GLY A 373 -0.17 -20.06 0.82
C GLY A 373 0.19 -18.75 1.50
N SER A 374 0.48 -18.77 2.80
CA SER A 374 0.72 -17.56 3.60
C SER A 374 2.16 -17.04 3.52
N GLY A 375 3.06 -17.76 2.86
CA GLY A 375 4.37 -17.25 2.44
C GLY A 375 4.33 -16.75 0.99
N TRP A 376 5.45 -16.26 0.46
CA TRP A 376 5.49 -15.59 -0.86
C TRP A 376 5.20 -16.55 -2.03
N ALA A 377 5.56 -17.82 -1.87
CA ALA A 377 5.28 -18.90 -2.80
C ALA A 377 5.26 -20.26 -2.07
N SER A 378 4.59 -21.25 -2.65
CA SER A 378 4.64 -22.66 -2.25
C SER A 378 5.40 -23.50 -3.28
N SER A 379 5.78 -24.72 -2.90
CA SER A 379 6.40 -25.68 -3.84
C SER A 379 5.52 -25.98 -5.06
N TYR A 380 4.19 -25.83 -4.93
CA TYR A 380 3.22 -26.10 -5.98
C TYR A 380 3.29 -25.08 -7.14
N ALA A 381 3.85 -23.89 -6.91
CA ALA A 381 4.07 -22.88 -7.95
C ALA A 381 5.11 -23.30 -9.00
N SER A 382 5.92 -24.34 -8.71
CA SER A 382 6.98 -24.83 -9.61
C SER A 382 6.49 -25.22 -11.00
N ILE A 383 5.22 -25.59 -11.17
CA ILE A 383 4.64 -25.92 -12.48
C ILE A 383 4.41 -24.69 -13.36
N TYR A 384 4.35 -23.50 -12.77
CA TYR A 384 4.05 -22.24 -13.44
C TYR A 384 5.28 -21.33 -13.49
N ASP A 385 6.05 -21.27 -12.40
CA ASP A 385 7.33 -20.56 -12.31
C ASP A 385 8.43 -21.48 -11.74
N PRO A 386 9.02 -22.36 -12.58
CA PRO A 386 10.09 -23.26 -12.16
C PRO A 386 11.44 -22.54 -11.93
N SER A 387 11.59 -21.31 -12.43
CA SER A 387 12.85 -20.58 -12.41
C SER A 387 13.13 -19.86 -11.10
N ASP A 388 12.08 -19.36 -10.46
CA ASP A 388 12.14 -18.53 -9.27
C ASP A 388 11.33 -19.19 -8.14
N ALA A 389 9.99 -19.17 -8.18
CA ALA A 389 9.15 -19.78 -7.15
C ALA A 389 9.46 -21.28 -6.94
N GLY A 390 9.69 -22.04 -8.01
CA GLY A 390 10.03 -23.47 -7.93
C GLY A 390 11.36 -23.78 -7.24
N LYS A 391 12.21 -22.78 -6.99
CA LYS A 391 13.51 -22.93 -6.28
C LYS A 391 13.53 -22.23 -4.94
N TYR A 392 12.83 -21.11 -4.82
CA TYR A 392 12.95 -20.19 -3.69
C TYR A 392 11.67 -20.04 -2.88
N TYR A 393 10.65 -20.90 -3.10
CA TYR A 393 9.41 -20.89 -2.32
C TYR A 393 9.66 -20.95 -0.80
N GLY A 394 8.74 -20.39 -0.02
CA GLY A 394 8.87 -20.32 1.43
C GLY A 394 8.02 -19.21 2.04
N GLY A 395 8.51 -18.67 3.16
CA GLY A 395 7.83 -17.68 4.01
C GLY A 395 7.67 -16.29 3.39
N THR A 396 7.42 -15.29 4.22
CA THR A 396 7.36 -13.90 3.74
C THR A 396 8.78 -13.37 3.59
N SER A 397 9.05 -12.62 2.52
CA SER A 397 10.32 -11.88 2.38
C SER A 397 10.15 -10.39 2.74
N TRP A 398 9.05 -10.06 3.42
CA TRP A 398 8.59 -8.69 3.64
C TRP A 398 8.16 -8.38 5.07
N ASP A 399 8.34 -9.30 6.03
CA ASP A 399 7.88 -9.11 7.41
C ASP A 399 8.49 -7.89 8.08
N ASN A 400 9.77 -7.61 7.79
CA ASN A 400 10.47 -6.47 8.36
C ASN A 400 10.09 -5.12 7.73
N GLN A 401 9.19 -5.12 6.74
CA GLN A 401 8.61 -3.93 6.13
C GLN A 401 7.13 -3.77 6.50
N ALA A 402 6.60 -4.61 7.39
CA ALA A 402 5.25 -4.41 7.90
C ALA A 402 5.13 -3.09 8.70
N LEU A 403 3.90 -2.62 8.86
CA LEU A 403 3.47 -1.56 9.78
C LEU A 403 2.87 -2.15 11.07
N PHE A 404 3.10 -3.45 11.29
CA PHE A 404 2.77 -4.22 12.48
C PHE A 404 4.04 -4.93 12.95
N ASP A 405 4.21 -5.09 14.26
CA ASP A 405 5.25 -5.95 14.80
C ASP A 405 4.97 -7.44 14.50
N PHE A 406 5.95 -8.29 14.78
CA PHE A 406 5.86 -9.72 14.51
C PHE A 406 4.74 -10.42 15.30
N GLU A 407 4.22 -9.80 16.36
CA GLU A 407 3.08 -10.27 17.14
C GLU A 407 1.74 -9.66 16.70
N GLY A 408 1.70 -8.92 15.59
CA GLY A 408 0.50 -8.38 14.96
C GLY A 408 -0.05 -7.11 15.61
N LYS A 409 0.73 -6.39 16.43
CA LYS A 409 0.34 -5.09 16.99
C LYS A 409 0.85 -3.96 16.08
N PRO A 410 0.04 -2.90 15.83
CA PRO A 410 0.44 -1.82 14.94
C PRO A 410 1.66 -1.07 15.47
N LEU A 411 2.64 -0.84 14.59
CA LEU A 411 3.78 0.04 14.83
C LEU A 411 3.31 1.51 14.80
N ALA A 412 4.09 2.39 15.43
CA ALA A 412 3.78 3.82 15.44
C ALA A 412 3.81 4.45 14.03
N SER A 413 4.56 3.86 13.09
CA SER A 413 4.60 4.27 11.68
C SER A 413 3.25 4.20 10.97
N LEU A 414 2.35 3.29 11.38
CA LEU A 414 0.99 3.23 10.84
C LEU A 414 0.20 4.53 11.07
N LYS A 415 0.57 5.32 12.09
CA LYS A 415 -0.09 6.60 12.38
C LYS A 415 0.19 7.67 11.34
N ALA A 416 1.23 7.51 10.50
CA ALA A 416 1.61 8.48 9.46
C ALA A 416 0.41 8.88 8.57
N PHE A 417 -0.43 7.92 8.18
CA PHE A 417 -1.62 8.14 7.34
C PHE A 417 -2.62 9.16 7.91
N ASN A 418 -2.73 9.26 9.24
CA ASN A 418 -3.51 10.29 9.92
C ASN A 418 -2.69 11.55 10.20
N LEU A 419 -1.47 11.38 10.71
CA LEU A 419 -0.66 12.47 11.24
C LEU A 419 -0.17 13.44 10.17
N LEU A 420 -0.02 13.01 8.91
CA LEU A 420 0.40 13.88 7.80
C LEU A 420 -0.51 15.11 7.58
N ARG A 421 -1.78 15.05 8.04
CA ARG A 421 -2.72 16.18 7.94
C ARG A 421 -2.62 17.17 9.11
N THR A 422 -2.08 16.74 10.25
CA THR A 422 -2.03 17.54 11.49
C THR A 422 -0.62 17.88 11.95
N GLY A 423 0.37 17.11 11.50
CA GLY A 423 1.70 17.04 12.11
C GLY A 423 1.68 16.27 13.43
N ALA A 424 2.86 15.83 13.86
CA ALA A 424 3.10 15.23 15.16
C ALA A 424 4.53 15.50 15.64
N VAL A 425 4.65 15.71 16.94
CA VAL A 425 5.94 15.81 17.62
C VAL A 425 6.03 14.69 18.65
N THR A 426 7.22 14.13 18.80
CA THR A 426 7.55 13.09 19.78
C THR A 426 8.77 13.54 20.58
N ASP A 427 9.02 12.95 21.74
CA ASP A 427 10.26 13.19 22.47
C ASP A 427 11.44 12.66 21.67
N CYS A 428 12.54 13.43 21.63
CA CYS A 428 13.74 13.03 20.91
C CYS A 428 14.47 11.94 21.69
N ALA A 429 14.69 10.79 21.05
CA ALA A 429 15.47 9.69 21.59
C ALA A 429 16.44 9.17 20.52
N PRO A 430 17.62 8.64 20.90
CA PRO A 430 18.46 7.91 19.97
C PRO A 430 17.69 6.70 19.42
N ASP A 431 17.47 6.68 18.10
CA ASP A 431 16.72 5.61 17.42
C ASP A 431 17.64 4.73 16.55
N ALA A 432 18.72 5.30 16.00
CA ALA A 432 19.79 4.56 15.32
C ALA A 432 21.17 5.18 15.60
N VAL A 433 22.21 4.38 15.48
CA VAL A 433 23.60 4.85 15.32
C VAL A 433 23.89 4.74 13.82
N GLU A 434 24.52 5.77 13.22
CA GLU A 434 24.88 5.75 11.78
C GLU A 434 25.53 4.41 11.41
N GLU A 435 24.98 3.78 10.37
CA GLU A 435 25.40 2.46 9.85
C GLU A 435 26.66 2.53 8.98
#